data_AF-A0A831WVR4-F1
#
_entry.id   AF-A0A831WVR4-F1
#
_cell.length_a   1.000
_cell.length_b   1.000
_cell.length_c   1.000
_cell.angle_alpha   90.00
_cell.angle_beta   90.00
_cell.angle_gamma   90.00
#
_symmetry.space_group_name_H-M   'P 1'
#
loop_
_entity.id
_entity.type
_entity.pdbx_description
1 polymer ?
#
loop_
_entity_poly.entity_id
_entity_poly.type
_entity_poly.pdbx_seq_one_letter_code
_entity_poly.pdbx_strand_id
1 'polypeptide(L)'
;MADETQIADELYKWAQTLVRKLKPQRHGWNEHDVEDAIQQLFLEAWKDYCDNGDLGLAKNRMADRKKNLLRDRKARLEREAVLESNLPEPEEGQPGSLEQCRLRGNRRDDPVELAVYNELLARLPERQRQIVLLKMSGLTDAEIAAVLGVSERTVERELHQFRKDHGDDHGD
;
A
#
# COMPACT_ATOMS: atom_id res chain seq x y z
N MET A 1 -17.71 -6.88 26.84
CA MET A 1 -16.87 -6.09 25.92
C MET A 1 -15.55 -6.82 25.87
N ALA A 2 -15.18 -7.41 24.74
CA ALA A 2 -13.83 -7.93 24.59
C ALA A 2 -12.89 -6.74 24.84
N ASP A 3 -11.89 -6.94 25.69
CA ASP A 3 -10.95 -5.89 26.06
C ASP A 3 -10.25 -5.44 24.77
N GLU A 4 -10.33 -4.16 24.42
CA GLU A 4 -9.73 -3.62 23.19
C GLU A 4 -8.25 -4.01 23.07
N THR A 5 -7.59 -4.12 24.23
CA THR A 5 -6.23 -4.63 24.40
C THR A 5 -6.06 -6.06 23.88
N GLN A 6 -7.03 -6.94 24.15
CA GLN A 6 -7.02 -8.33 23.70
C GLN A 6 -7.18 -8.44 22.18
N ILE A 7 -7.99 -7.57 21.58
CA ILE A 7 -8.21 -7.51 20.14
C ILE A 7 -6.97 -6.98 19.42
N ALA A 8 -6.35 -5.92 19.96
CA ALA A 8 -5.09 -5.39 19.46
C ALA A 8 -3.99 -6.46 19.49
N ASP A 9 -3.85 -7.19 20.60
CA ASP A 9 -2.93 -8.31 20.73
C ASP A 9 -3.16 -9.41 19.70
N GLU A 10 -4.42 -9.73 19.42
CA GLU A 10 -4.78 -10.76 18.47
C GLU A 10 -4.46 -10.34 17.02
N LEU A 11 -4.73 -9.09 16.67
CA LEU A 11 -4.36 -8.52 15.37
C LEU A 11 -2.83 -8.46 15.20
N TYR A 12 -2.10 -8.06 16.25
CA TYR A 12 -0.64 -8.00 16.22
C TYR A 12 -0.02 -9.40 16.04
N LYS A 13 -0.49 -10.40 16.79
CA LYS A 13 -0.07 -11.81 16.62
C LYS A 13 -0.40 -12.36 15.22
N TRP A 14 -1.54 -11.93 14.66
CA TRP A 14 -1.94 -12.31 13.31
C TRP A 14 -0.99 -11.71 12.26
N ALA A 15 -0.65 -10.42 12.37
CA ALA A 15 0.33 -9.75 11.51
C ALA A 15 1.70 -10.44 11.56
N GLN A 16 2.20 -10.76 12.76
CA GLN A 16 3.43 -11.54 12.94
C GLN A 16 3.37 -12.89 12.22
N THR A 17 2.24 -13.59 12.31
CA THR A 17 2.05 -14.89 11.65
C THR A 17 2.07 -14.74 10.12
N LEU A 18 1.41 -13.72 9.57
CA LEU A 18 1.42 -13.46 8.14
C LEU A 18 2.82 -13.14 7.63
N VAL A 19 3.57 -12.28 8.33
CA VAL A 19 4.94 -11.90 7.96
C VAL A 19 5.92 -13.08 8.13
N ARG A 20 5.73 -13.95 9.12
CA ARG A 20 6.48 -15.22 9.23
C ARG A 20 6.21 -16.14 8.04
N LYS A 21 4.97 -16.25 7.58
CA LYS A 21 4.62 -17.06 6.39
C LYS A 21 5.22 -16.52 5.09
N LEU A 22 5.67 -15.26 5.07
CA LEU A 22 6.38 -14.67 3.94
C LEU A 22 7.86 -15.07 3.87
N LYS A 23 8.43 -15.83 4.83
CA LYS A 23 9.86 -16.20 4.89
C LYS A 23 10.50 -16.60 3.54
N PRO A 24 9.91 -17.44 2.67
CA PRO A 24 10.52 -17.78 1.38
C PRO A 24 10.60 -16.61 0.37
N GLN A 25 9.80 -15.55 0.56
CA GLN A 25 9.65 -14.41 -0.35
C GLN A 25 10.41 -13.17 0.13
N ARG A 26 11.20 -13.30 1.20
CA ARG A 26 11.83 -12.17 1.93
C ARG A 26 13.35 -12.10 1.74
N HIS A 27 13.83 -12.46 0.56
CA HIS A 27 15.26 -12.37 0.27
C HIS A 27 15.74 -10.91 0.45
N GLY A 28 16.77 -10.69 1.26
CA GLY A 28 17.32 -9.37 1.57
C GLY A 28 16.60 -8.56 2.65
N TRP A 29 15.61 -9.11 3.36
CA TRP A 29 14.95 -8.41 4.48
C TRP A 29 15.82 -8.39 5.73
N ASN A 30 16.01 -7.21 6.32
CA ASN A 30 16.60 -7.06 7.66
C ASN A 30 15.52 -7.10 8.75
N GLU A 31 15.93 -7.00 10.02
CA GLU A 31 14.99 -7.03 11.15
C GLU A 31 14.01 -5.84 11.15
N HIS A 32 14.48 -4.65 10.75
CA HIS A 32 13.62 -3.47 10.63
C HIS A 32 12.54 -3.64 9.57
N ASP A 33 12.87 -4.22 8.41
CA ASP A 33 11.89 -4.51 7.37
C ASP A 33 10.81 -5.47 7.88
N VAL A 34 11.19 -6.39 8.77
CA VAL A 34 10.25 -7.31 9.40
C VAL A 34 9.30 -6.58 10.31
N GLU A 35 9.84 -5.72 11.15
CA GLU A 35 9.07 -4.95 12.10
C GLU A 35 8.13 -3.96 11.39
N ASP A 36 8.63 -3.22 10.41
CA ASP A 36 7.85 -2.27 9.61
C ASP A 36 6.65 -2.94 8.95
N ALA A 37 6.86 -4.12 8.34
CA ALA A 37 5.78 -4.87 7.72
C ALA A 37 4.73 -5.35 8.74
N ILE A 38 5.14 -5.74 9.95
CA ILE A 38 4.22 -6.15 11.02
C ILE A 38 3.42 -4.94 11.50
N GLN A 39 4.09 -3.82 11.76
CA GLN A 39 3.47 -2.60 12.25
C GLN A 39 2.47 -2.04 11.25
N GLN A 40 2.82 -2.00 9.95
CA GLN A 40 1.92 -1.53 8.91
C GLN A 40 0.64 -2.37 8.83
N LEU A 41 0.77 -3.71 8.77
CA LEU A 41 -0.40 -4.60 8.73
C LEU A 41 -1.27 -4.46 9.97
N PHE A 42 -0.64 -4.33 11.13
CA PHE A 42 -1.35 -4.14 12.40
C PHE A 42 -2.15 -2.83 12.40
N LEU A 43 -1.52 -1.70 12.07
CA LEU A 43 -2.17 -0.38 12.11
C LEU A 43 -3.35 -0.30 11.13
N GLU A 44 -3.19 -0.83 9.92
CA GLU A 44 -4.25 -0.85 8.92
C GLU A 44 -5.43 -1.73 9.35
N ALA A 45 -5.16 -2.90 9.96
CA ALA A 45 -6.22 -3.77 10.46
C ALA A 45 -6.87 -3.24 11.74
N TRP A 46 -6.11 -2.56 12.60
CA TRP A 46 -6.67 -1.88 13.77
C TRP A 46 -7.64 -0.79 13.34
N LYS A 47 -7.28 -0.02 12.31
CA LYS A 47 -8.18 0.96 11.69
C LYS A 47 -9.46 0.29 11.15
N ASP A 48 -9.32 -0.80 10.38
CA ASP A 48 -10.49 -1.54 9.89
C ASP A 48 -11.40 -2.03 11.03
N TYR A 49 -10.78 -2.49 12.13
CA TYR A 49 -11.53 -2.91 13.32
C TYR A 49 -12.23 -1.73 13.99
N CYS A 50 -11.57 -0.58 14.18
CA CYS A 50 -12.20 0.61 14.75
C CYS A 50 -13.37 1.11 13.90
N ASP A 51 -13.25 1.01 12.57
CA ASP A 51 -14.27 1.49 11.64
C ASP A 51 -15.50 0.56 11.56
N ASN A 52 -15.30 -0.77 11.70
CA ASN A 52 -16.35 -1.76 11.43
C ASN A 52 -16.75 -2.61 12.66
N GLY A 53 -15.93 -2.65 13.70
CA GLY A 53 -16.12 -3.50 14.88
C GLY A 53 -15.94 -5.00 14.65
N ASP A 54 -15.52 -5.41 13.45
CA ASP A 54 -15.40 -6.81 13.03
C ASP A 54 -13.93 -7.26 12.90
N LEU A 55 -13.51 -8.11 13.84
CA LEU A 55 -12.18 -8.70 13.87
C LEU A 55 -11.93 -9.67 12.71
N GLY A 56 -12.93 -10.43 12.29
CA GLY A 56 -12.82 -11.36 11.17
C GLY A 56 -12.56 -10.62 9.86
N LEU A 57 -13.28 -9.52 9.65
CA LEU A 57 -13.10 -8.62 8.51
C LEU A 57 -11.69 -8.02 8.49
N ALA A 58 -11.24 -7.47 9.62
CA ALA A 58 -9.91 -6.88 9.76
C ALA A 58 -8.80 -7.90 9.43
N LYS A 59 -8.90 -9.14 9.92
CA LYS A 59 -7.94 -10.21 9.62
C LYS A 59 -7.93 -10.63 8.15
N ASN A 60 -9.10 -10.67 7.51
CA ASN A 60 -9.25 -11.01 6.10
C ASN A 60 -8.55 -9.96 5.23
N ARG A 61 -8.89 -8.68 5.43
CA ARG A 61 -8.24 -7.55 4.74
C ARG A 61 -6.74 -7.50 4.98
N MET A 62 -6.28 -7.76 6.21
CA MET A 62 -4.85 -7.85 6.52
C MET A 62 -4.14 -8.95 5.70
N ALA A 63 -4.78 -10.11 5.52
CA ALA A 63 -4.22 -11.20 4.73
C ALA A 63 -4.06 -10.85 3.24
N ASP A 64 -4.96 -10.04 2.70
CA ASP A 64 -4.86 -9.52 1.33
C ASP A 64 -3.78 -8.45 1.20
N ARG A 65 -3.71 -7.49 2.15
CA ARG A 65 -2.68 -6.44 2.16
C ARG A 65 -1.26 -6.99 2.29
N LYS A 66 -1.09 -8.18 2.88
CA LYS A 66 0.19 -8.91 2.88
C LYS A 66 0.82 -9.03 1.47
N LYS A 67 0.00 -9.17 0.41
CA LYS A 67 0.49 -9.27 -0.97
C LYS A 67 1.04 -7.93 -1.48
N ASN A 68 0.48 -6.82 -1.01
CA ASN A 68 0.92 -5.47 -1.37
C ASN A 68 2.30 -5.16 -0.77
N LEU A 69 2.60 -5.63 0.44
CA LEU A 69 3.93 -5.43 1.06
C LEU A 69 5.10 -5.93 0.20
N LEU A 70 4.94 -7.09 -0.45
CA LEU A 70 5.98 -7.63 -1.34
C LEU A 70 6.13 -6.77 -2.60
N ARG A 71 5.02 -6.28 -3.14
CA ARG A 71 4.98 -5.42 -4.32
C ARG A 71 5.56 -4.04 -4.02
N ASP A 72 5.17 -3.45 -2.90
CA ASP A 72 5.60 -2.12 -2.47
C ASP A 72 7.10 -2.12 -2.15
N ARG A 73 7.63 -3.20 -1.57
CA ARG A 73 9.09 -3.36 -1.42
C ARG A 73 9.80 -3.44 -2.77
N LYS A 74 9.30 -4.25 -3.70
CA LYS A 74 9.91 -4.36 -5.04
C LYS A 74 9.94 -2.98 -5.73
N ALA A 75 8.81 -2.28 -5.71
CA ALA A 75 8.72 -0.92 -6.24
C ALA A 75 9.64 0.06 -5.51
N ARG A 76 9.77 -0.06 -4.18
CA ARG A 76 10.68 0.77 -3.38
C ARG A 76 12.15 0.51 -3.73
N LEU A 77 12.57 -0.74 -3.85
CA LEU A 77 13.93 -1.10 -4.27
C LEU A 77 14.24 -0.62 -5.68
N GLU A 78 13.29 -0.74 -6.60
CA GLU A 78 13.42 -0.22 -7.97
C GLU A 78 13.56 1.32 -7.96
N ARG A 79 12.76 2.03 -7.16
CA ARG A 79 12.87 3.49 -6.99
C ARG A 79 14.18 3.90 -6.32
N GLU A 80 14.60 3.21 -5.26
CA GLU A 80 15.85 3.49 -4.56
C GLU A 80 17.04 3.28 -5.51
N ALA A 81 17.05 2.21 -6.32
CA ALA A 81 18.08 1.98 -7.34
C ALA A 81 18.09 3.09 -8.41
N VAL A 82 16.91 3.54 -8.86
CA VAL A 82 16.80 4.68 -9.79
C VAL A 82 17.30 5.97 -9.14
N LEU A 83 16.97 6.23 -7.88
CA LEU A 83 17.44 7.41 -7.15
C LEU A 83 18.96 7.38 -6.94
N GLU A 84 19.52 6.22 -6.59
CA GLU A 84 20.96 6.01 -6.40
C GLU A 84 21.74 6.22 -7.71
N SER A 85 21.20 5.77 -8.84
CA SER A 85 21.78 6.06 -10.16
C SER A 85 21.69 7.52 -10.61
N ASN A 86 20.72 8.28 -10.08
CA ASN A 86 20.47 9.69 -10.42
C ASN A 86 21.10 10.67 -9.42
N LEU A 87 21.81 10.17 -8.41
CA LEU A 87 22.56 11.02 -7.49
C LEU A 87 23.85 11.49 -8.18
N PRO A 88 24.08 12.81 -8.30
CA PRO A 88 25.39 13.30 -8.70
C PRO A 88 26.44 12.77 -7.72
N GLU A 89 27.60 12.34 -8.23
CA GLU A 89 28.69 11.88 -7.37
C GLU A 89 28.99 12.96 -6.31
N PRO A 90 29.11 12.58 -5.02
CA PRO A 90 29.28 13.55 -3.97
C PRO A 90 30.60 14.30 -4.17
N GLU A 91 30.53 15.61 -4.40
CA GLU A 91 31.71 16.45 -4.38
C GLU A 91 32.36 16.38 -2.99
N GLU A 92 33.58 15.86 -2.92
CA GLU A 92 34.35 15.73 -1.69
C GLU A 92 34.49 17.12 -1.03
N GLY A 93 33.94 17.29 0.17
CA GLY A 93 34.20 18.45 1.02
C GLY A 93 33.00 19.27 1.49
N GLN A 94 31.75 18.91 1.15
CA GLN A 94 30.59 19.58 1.72
C GLN A 94 30.15 18.93 3.04
N PRO A 95 30.01 19.69 4.14
CA PRO A 95 29.47 19.14 5.39
C PRO A 95 28.04 18.66 5.12
N GLY A 96 27.85 17.34 5.13
CA GLY A 96 26.56 16.68 5.02
C GLY A 96 25.69 17.12 6.19
N SER A 97 24.83 18.11 5.95
CA SER A 97 24.05 18.68 7.04
C SER A 97 22.90 17.73 7.36
N LEU A 98 22.80 17.34 8.63
CA LEU A 98 21.59 16.71 9.19
C LEU A 98 20.31 17.51 8.85
N GLU A 99 20.44 18.81 8.58
CA GLU A 99 19.42 19.71 8.01
C GLU A 99 18.90 19.26 6.64
N GLN A 100 19.79 18.87 5.72
CA GLN A 100 19.44 18.42 4.37
C GLN A 100 18.72 17.06 4.37
N CYS A 101 19.09 16.17 5.29
CA CYS A 101 18.36 14.92 5.52
C CYS A 101 16.96 15.16 6.12
N ARG A 102 16.81 16.13 7.04
CA ARG A 102 15.50 16.52 7.57
C ARG A 102 14.57 17.07 6.50
N LEU A 103 15.08 17.86 5.56
CA LEU A 103 14.30 18.37 4.43
C LEU A 103 13.91 17.28 3.43
N ARG A 104 14.77 16.27 3.20
CA ARG A 104 14.44 15.11 2.35
C ARG A 104 13.47 14.13 3.00
N GLY A 105 13.45 14.03 4.33
CA GLY A 105 12.49 13.20 5.08
C GLY A 105 11.03 13.58 4.88
N ASN A 106 10.75 14.78 4.34
CA ASN A 106 9.42 15.26 3.98
C ASN A 106 8.93 14.84 2.59
N ARG A 107 9.72 14.08 1.81
CA ARG A 107 9.31 13.59 0.47
C ARG A 107 8.36 12.37 0.51
N ARG A 108 7.69 12.10 1.63
CA ARG A 108 6.59 11.12 1.67
C ARG A 108 5.28 11.71 1.12
N ASP A 109 5.19 13.04 1.03
CA ASP A 109 4.09 13.79 0.42
C ASP A 109 4.67 14.79 -0.58
N ASP A 110 5.31 14.31 -1.66
CA ASP A 110 5.69 15.23 -2.74
C ASP A 110 4.39 15.78 -3.37
N PRO A 111 4.09 17.09 -3.23
CA PRO A 111 2.84 17.66 -3.73
C PRO A 111 2.73 17.52 -5.26
N VAL A 112 3.86 17.34 -5.95
CA VAL A 112 3.89 17.10 -7.39
C VAL A 112 3.42 15.68 -7.71
N GLU A 113 3.86 14.67 -6.97
CA GLU A 113 3.38 13.28 -7.15
C GLU A 113 1.88 13.16 -6.85
N LEU A 114 1.40 13.80 -5.78
CA LEU A 114 -0.01 13.88 -5.44
C LEU A 114 -0.83 14.60 -6.52
N ALA A 115 -0.31 15.68 -7.11
CA ALA A 115 -0.98 16.40 -8.20
C ALA A 115 -1.10 15.55 -9.47
N VAL A 116 -0.01 14.88 -9.87
CA VAL A 116 -0.02 13.95 -11.02
C VAL A 116 -1.00 12.80 -10.77
N TYR A 117 -0.99 12.23 -9.57
CA TYR A 117 -1.91 11.18 -9.17
C TYR A 117 -3.38 11.62 -9.22
N ASN A 118 -3.68 12.82 -8.71
CA ASN A 118 -5.03 13.38 -8.75
C ASN A 118 -5.48 13.71 -10.18
N GLU A 119 -4.57 14.17 -11.06
CA GLU A 119 -4.87 14.42 -12.46
C GLU A 119 -5.19 13.12 -13.21
N LEU A 120 -4.42 12.06 -12.96
CA LEU A 120 -4.72 10.73 -13.49
C LEU A 120 -6.09 10.25 -13.01
N LEU A 121 -6.38 10.36 -11.71
CA LEU A 121 -7.70 10.00 -11.16
C LEU A 121 -8.85 10.82 -11.76
N ALA A 122 -8.62 12.10 -12.07
CA ALA A 122 -9.63 12.97 -12.66
C ALA A 122 -9.99 12.57 -14.11
N ARG A 123 -9.03 11.98 -14.86
CA ARG A 123 -9.26 11.47 -16.21
C ARG A 123 -10.07 10.18 -16.26
N LEU A 124 -10.16 9.45 -15.13
CA LEU A 124 -11.01 8.27 -15.06
C LEU A 124 -12.50 8.64 -15.08
N PRO A 125 -13.33 7.84 -15.77
CA PRO A 125 -14.77 7.81 -15.56
C PRO A 125 -15.11 7.65 -14.08
N GLU A 126 -16.10 8.40 -13.59
CA GLU A 126 -16.49 8.47 -12.18
C GLU A 126 -16.61 7.08 -11.52
N ARG A 127 -17.22 6.13 -12.25
CA ARG A 127 -17.43 4.77 -11.77
C ARG A 127 -16.12 3.97 -11.63
N GLN A 128 -15.18 4.15 -12.55
CA GLN A 128 -13.87 3.49 -12.47
C GLN A 128 -13.02 4.11 -11.36
N ARG A 129 -13.09 5.44 -11.18
CA ARG A 129 -12.41 6.14 -10.08
C ARG A 129 -12.86 5.61 -8.72
N GLN A 130 -14.16 5.46 -8.53
CA GLN A 130 -14.73 4.92 -7.29
C GLN A 130 -14.30 3.47 -7.05
N ILE A 131 -14.35 2.62 -8.08
CA ILE A 131 -13.89 1.22 -7.97
C ILE A 131 -12.41 1.16 -7.60
N VAL A 132 -11.56 1.96 -8.24
CA VAL A 132 -10.11 2.01 -7.96
C VAL A 132 -9.84 2.51 -6.55
N LEU A 133 -10.50 3.60 -6.11
CA LEU A 133 -10.37 4.12 -4.75
C LEU A 133 -10.77 3.07 -3.70
N LEU A 134 -11.90 2.40 -3.89
CA LEU A 134 -12.36 1.35 -2.97
C LEU A 134 -11.41 0.14 -2.98
N LYS A 135 -10.88 -0.23 -4.15
CA LYS A 135 -9.86 -1.28 -4.28
C LYS A 135 -8.56 -0.90 -3.57
N MET A 136 -8.14 0.35 -3.64
CA MET A 136 -6.95 0.87 -2.95
C MET A 136 -7.15 0.96 -1.43
N SER A 137 -8.38 1.18 -0.96
CA SER A 137 -8.71 1.03 0.46
C SER A 137 -8.75 -0.43 0.95
N GLY A 138 -8.61 -1.39 0.03
CA GLY A 138 -8.50 -2.82 0.35
C GLY A 138 -9.82 -3.59 0.38
N LEU A 139 -10.88 -3.05 -0.23
CA LEU A 139 -12.14 -3.80 -0.39
C LEU A 139 -11.99 -4.87 -1.48
N THR A 140 -12.62 -6.02 -1.26
CA THR A 140 -12.77 -7.09 -2.24
C THR A 140 -13.75 -6.70 -3.35
N ASP A 141 -13.70 -7.37 -4.50
CA ASP A 141 -14.62 -7.08 -5.62
C ASP A 141 -16.09 -7.31 -5.21
N ALA A 142 -16.34 -8.26 -4.31
CA ALA A 142 -17.63 -8.51 -3.66
C ALA A 142 -18.13 -7.33 -2.82
N GLU A 143 -17.25 -6.79 -1.97
CA GLU A 143 -17.58 -5.65 -1.12
C GLU A 143 -17.74 -4.37 -1.93
N ILE A 144 -16.91 -4.16 -2.95
CA ILE A 144 -17.05 -3.04 -3.89
C ILE A 144 -18.39 -3.13 -4.61
N ALA A 145 -18.78 -4.32 -5.06
CA ALA A 145 -20.06 -4.59 -5.68
C ALA A 145 -21.22 -4.27 -4.72
N ALA A 146 -21.14 -4.69 -3.46
CA ALA A 146 -22.12 -4.38 -2.44
C ALA A 146 -22.22 -2.88 -2.11
N VAL A 147 -21.08 -2.18 -2.01
CA VAL A 147 -21.01 -0.74 -1.71
C VAL A 147 -21.54 0.10 -2.88
N LEU A 148 -21.24 -0.28 -4.11
CA LEU A 148 -21.67 0.44 -5.31
C LEU A 148 -23.04 0.00 -5.85
N GLY A 149 -23.66 -1.02 -5.23
CA GLY A 149 -24.95 -1.58 -5.68
C GLY A 149 -24.88 -2.22 -7.08
N VAL A 150 -23.74 -2.77 -7.46
CA VAL A 150 -23.51 -3.44 -8.76
C VAL A 150 -23.17 -4.92 -8.55
N SER A 151 -23.09 -5.70 -9.63
CA SER A 151 -22.61 -7.09 -9.55
C SER A 151 -21.09 -7.16 -9.54
N GLU A 152 -20.50 -8.20 -8.91
CA GLU A 152 -19.05 -8.48 -8.98
C GLU A 152 -18.53 -8.48 -10.42
N ARG A 153 -19.27 -9.12 -11.32
CA ARG A 153 -18.94 -9.18 -12.75
C ARG A 153 -18.85 -7.80 -13.41
N THR A 154 -19.60 -6.82 -12.89
CA THR A 154 -19.50 -5.43 -13.35
C THR A 154 -18.21 -4.80 -12.85
N VAL A 155 -17.84 -5.02 -11.59
CA VAL A 155 -16.58 -4.53 -11.00
C VAL A 155 -15.37 -5.11 -11.75
N GLU A 156 -15.36 -6.42 -12.01
CA GLU A 156 -14.31 -7.09 -12.80
C GLU A 156 -14.17 -6.50 -14.21
N ARG A 157 -15.29 -6.25 -14.88
CA ARG A 157 -15.30 -5.68 -16.24
C ARG A 157 -14.75 -4.25 -16.25
N GLU A 158 -15.14 -3.41 -15.30
CA GLU A 158 -14.63 -2.04 -15.18
C GLU A 158 -13.13 -2.03 -14.85
N LEU A 159 -12.65 -2.94 -13.98
CA LEU A 159 -11.22 -3.10 -13.69
C LEU A 159 -10.43 -3.60 -14.90
N HIS A 160 -11.00 -4.51 -15.68
CA HIS A 160 -10.39 -5.00 -16.92
C HIS A 160 -10.30 -3.87 -17.96
N GLN A 161 -11.36 -3.08 -18.11
CA GLN A 161 -11.38 -1.93 -19.01
C GLN A 161 -10.37 -0.87 -18.59
N PHE A 162 -10.28 -0.57 -17.28
CA PHE A 162 -9.26 0.33 -16.74
C PHE A 162 -7.83 -0.12 -17.11
N ARG A 163 -7.52 -1.41 -16.94
CA ARG A 163 -6.20 -1.96 -17.32
C ARG A 163 -5.93 -1.90 -18.81
N LYS A 164 -6.95 -2.05 -19.65
CA LYS A 164 -6.80 -1.90 -21.10
C LYS A 164 -6.52 -0.45 -21.48
N ASP A 165 -7.24 0.48 -20.87
CA ASP A 165 -7.14 1.90 -21.23
C ASP A 165 -5.86 2.57 -20.68
N HIS A 166 -5.24 2.02 -19.63
CA HIS A 166 -4.08 2.60 -18.94
C HIS A 166 -2.87 1.66 -18.82
N GLY A 167 -2.98 0.39 -19.22
CA GLY A 167 -1.92 -0.62 -19.12
C GLY A 167 -1.11 -0.82 -20.39
N ASP A 168 -1.51 -0.21 -21.50
CA ASP A 168 -0.80 -0.28 -22.79
C ASP A 168 0.29 0.82 -22.95
N ASP A 169 0.51 1.67 -21.94
CA ASP A 169 1.44 2.83 -22.01
C ASP A 169 2.84 2.56 -21.41
N HIS A 170 3.20 1.30 -21.18
CA HIS A 170 4.54 0.88 -20.73
C HIS A 170 5.19 -0.12 -21.70
N GLY A 171 5.21 0.25 -22.97
CA GLY A 171 5.94 -0.44 -24.02
C GLY A 171 6.57 0.52 -25.02
N ASP A 172 7.64 1.22 -24.60
CA ASP A 172 8.79 1.58 -25.43
C ASP A 172 9.99 1.95 -24.54
#